data_AF-A0A0N4TE38-F1
#
_entry.id   AF-A0A0N4TE38-F1
#
_cell.length_a   1.000
_cell.length_b   1.000
_cell.length_c   1.000
_cell.angle_alpha   90.00
_cell.angle_beta   90.00
_cell.angle_gamma   90.00
#
_symmetry.space_group_name_H-M   'P 1'
#
loop_
_entity.id
_entity.type
_entity.pdbx_description
1 polymer ?
#
loop_
_entity_poly.entity_id
_entity_poly.type
_entity_poly.pdbx_seq_one_letter_code
_entity_poly.pdbx_strand_id
1 'polypeptide(L)'
;MSVLQFIFYMGWLKVAEVLLNPFGEDDDDFECNFLLDKNLSVGLMIVDLGYNQPPAIEKDAFWNGPIEPLYTQQSMVLERRMSSITGSLAHIRLYY
;
A
#
# COMPACT_ATOMS: atom_id res chain seq x y z
N MET A 1 -10.63 -13.72 37.17
CA MET A 1 -9.44 -12.87 36.91
C MET A 1 -8.21 -13.67 36.48
N SER A 2 -7.91 -14.85 37.05
CA SER A 2 -6.71 -15.64 36.67
C SER A 2 -6.69 -16.09 35.21
N VAL A 3 -7.82 -16.53 34.65
CA VAL A 3 -7.90 -16.99 33.25
C VAL A 3 -7.59 -15.87 32.26
N LEU A 4 -8.11 -14.65 32.50
CA LEU A 4 -7.82 -13.50 31.63
C LEU A 4 -6.34 -13.08 31.71
N GLN A 5 -5.75 -13.07 32.90
CA GLN A 5 -4.32 -12.81 33.06
C GLN A 5 -3.47 -13.88 32.35
N PHE A 6 -3.86 -15.15 32.47
CA PHE A 6 -3.19 -16.24 31.77
C PHE A 6 -3.24 -16.08 30.25
N ILE A 7 -4.40 -15.77 29.68
CA ILE A 7 -4.54 -15.51 28.24
C ILE A 7 -3.64 -14.35 27.82
N PHE A 8 -3.56 -13.28 28.61
CA PHE A 8 -2.73 -12.12 28.27
C PHE A 8 -1.24 -12.45 28.24
N TYR A 9 -0.72 -13.11 29.30
CA TYR A 9 0.71 -13.44 29.38
C TYR A 9 1.11 -14.54 28.41
N MET A 10 0.32 -15.62 28.32
CA MET A 10 0.63 -16.71 27.39
C MET A 10 0.38 -16.30 25.94
N GLY A 11 -0.65 -15.49 25.68
CA GLY A 11 -0.91 -14.94 24.36
C GLY A 11 0.23 -14.07 23.87
N TRP A 12 0.73 -13.15 24.72
CA TRP A 12 1.89 -12.33 24.34
C TRP A 12 3.15 -13.16 24.10
N LEU A 13 3.40 -14.18 24.92
CA LEU A 13 4.51 -15.11 24.70
C LEU A 13 4.34 -15.88 23.39
N LYS A 14 3.12 -16.34 23.06
CA LYS A 14 2.84 -17.06 21.82
C LYS A 14 3.02 -16.22 20.56
N VAL A 15 2.68 -14.92 20.61
CA VAL A 15 2.99 -13.99 19.51
C VAL A 15 4.50 -13.93 19.25
N ALA A 16 5.31 -13.84 20.30
CA ALA A 16 6.76 -13.83 20.16
C ALA A 16 7.32 -15.17 19.64
N GLU A 17 6.69 -16.30 20.01
CA GLU A 17 7.08 -17.64 19.56
C GLU A 17 6.85 -17.83 18.06
N VAL A 18 5.66 -17.48 17.54
CA VAL A 18 5.36 -17.58 16.10
C VAL A 18 6.27 -16.66 15.28
N LEU A 19 6.52 -15.43 15.77
CA LEU A 19 7.40 -14.48 15.07
C LEU A 19 8.90 -14.79 15.19
N LEU A 20 9.29 -15.77 16.02
CA LEU A 20 10.70 -16.07 16.25
C LEU A 20 11.38 -16.66 15.01
N ASN A 21 10.63 -17.46 14.23
CA ASN A 21 11.07 -17.99 12.95
C ASN A 21 9.96 -17.87 11.89
N PRO A 22 9.84 -16.72 11.21
CA PRO A 22 8.77 -16.47 10.24
C PRO A 22 8.96 -17.19 8.89
N PHE A 23 9.89 -18.15 8.81
CA PHE A 23 10.26 -18.90 7.61
C PHE A 23 9.96 -20.41 7.75
N GLY A 24 9.09 -20.77 8.70
CA GLY A 24 8.62 -22.13 8.88
C GLY A 24 7.45 -22.49 7.95
N GLU A 25 6.55 -23.32 8.47
CA GLU A 25 5.32 -23.77 7.81
C GLU A 25 4.08 -23.45 8.66
N ASP A 26 4.19 -22.56 9.65
CA ASP A 26 3.04 -22.14 10.45
C ASP A 26 2.10 -21.24 9.61
N ASP A 27 0.81 -21.20 9.96
CA ASP A 27 -0.21 -20.48 9.17
C ASP A 27 0.07 -18.95 9.03
N ASP A 28 0.83 -18.37 9.95
CA ASP A 28 1.19 -16.94 9.98
C ASP A 28 2.63 -16.67 9.45
N ASP A 29 3.34 -17.70 8.97
CA ASP A 29 4.68 -17.56 8.39
C ASP A 29 4.64 -16.90 6.99
N PHE A 30 5.80 -16.47 6.51
CA PHE A 30 5.89 -15.93 5.17
C PHE A 30 5.69 -17.01 4.11
N GLU A 31 4.86 -16.68 3.11
CA GLU A 31 4.64 -17.47 1.91
C GLU A 31 5.85 -17.43 0.95
N CYS A 32 6.99 -17.97 1.39
CA CYS A 32 8.27 -17.90 0.66
C CYS A 32 8.22 -18.63 -0.68
N ASN A 33 7.54 -19.77 -0.75
CA ASN A 33 7.39 -20.53 -2.00
C ASN A 33 6.65 -19.71 -3.06
N PHE A 34 5.56 -19.03 -2.67
CA PHE A 34 4.86 -18.11 -3.55
C PHE A 34 5.77 -16.98 -4.03
N LEU A 35 6.56 -16.37 -3.14
CA LEU A 35 7.48 -15.30 -3.51
C LEU A 35 8.56 -15.78 -4.48
N LEU A 36 9.09 -16.98 -4.29
CA LEU A 36 10.07 -17.59 -5.20
C LEU A 36 9.47 -17.80 -6.58
N ASP A 37 8.30 -18.44 -6.67
CA ASP A 37 7.63 -18.72 -7.94
C ASP A 37 7.26 -17.42 -8.68
N LYS A 38 6.69 -16.46 -7.94
CA LYS A 38 6.33 -15.15 -8.49
C LYS A 38 7.55 -14.40 -8.99
N ASN A 39 8.64 -14.38 -8.23
CA ASN A 39 9.83 -13.61 -8.62
C ASN A 39 10.57 -14.26 -9.79
N LEU A 40 10.63 -15.60 -9.83
CA LEU A 40 11.21 -16.32 -10.97
C LEU A 40 10.38 -16.04 -12.24
N SER A 41 9.06 -16.21 -12.16
CA SER A 41 8.15 -15.99 -13.29
C SER A 41 8.21 -14.55 -13.81
N VAL A 42 8.05 -13.56 -12.93
CA VAL A 42 8.07 -12.13 -13.31
C VAL A 42 9.46 -11.71 -13.78
N GLY A 43 10.52 -12.18 -13.13
CA GLY A 43 11.90 -11.88 -13.51
C GLY A 43 12.22 -12.36 -14.93
N LEU A 44 11.85 -13.60 -15.26
CA LEU A 44 12.02 -14.16 -16.60
C LEU A 44 11.15 -13.41 -17.63
N MET A 45 9.90 -13.08 -17.28
CA MET A 45 9.02 -12.30 -18.16
C MET A 45 9.60 -10.93 -18.52
N ILE A 46 10.26 -10.26 -17.57
CA ILE A 46 10.88 -8.94 -17.79
C ILE A 46 12.05 -9.02 -18.78
N VAL A 47 12.93 -10.01 -18.62
CA VAL A 47 14.17 -10.09 -19.44
C VAL A 47 13.99 -10.81 -20.77
N ASP A 48 12.93 -11.60 -20.92
CA ASP A 48 12.59 -12.29 -22.17
C ASP A 48 11.57 -11.47 -22.97
N LEU A 49 10.28 -11.64 -22.67
CA LEU A 49 9.19 -10.99 -23.40
C LEU A 49 9.20 -9.45 -23.23
N GLY A 50 9.54 -8.95 -22.05
CA GLY A 50 9.56 -7.51 -21.75
C GLY A 50 10.77 -6.76 -22.28
N TYR A 51 11.81 -7.45 -22.76
CA TYR A 51 13.05 -6.80 -23.15
C TYR A 51 12.87 -5.92 -24.38
N ASN A 52 13.15 -4.63 -24.23
CA ASN A 52 13.05 -3.62 -25.29
C ASN A 52 11.67 -3.57 -25.98
N GLN A 53 10.61 -3.88 -25.23
CA GLN A 53 9.22 -3.79 -25.69
C GLN A 53 8.45 -2.71 -24.90
N PRO A 54 8.81 -1.41 -25.03
CA PRO A 54 8.00 -0.36 -24.43
C PRO A 54 6.65 -0.24 -25.16
N PRO A 55 5.58 0.18 -24.46
CA PRO A 55 4.33 0.54 -25.11
C PRO A 55 4.54 1.74 -26.06
N ALA A 56 3.63 1.89 -27.03
CA ALA A 56 3.66 3.04 -27.93
C ALA A 56 3.49 4.35 -27.13
N ILE A 57 4.27 5.37 -27.49
CA ILE A 57 4.18 6.69 -26.87
C ILE A 57 2.99 7.41 -27.47
N GLU A 58 1.96 7.65 -26.65
CA GLU A 58 0.75 8.37 -27.02
C GLU A 58 0.50 9.54 -26.07
N LYS A 59 -0.25 10.54 -26.53
CA LYS A 59 -0.69 11.64 -25.68
C LYS A 59 -1.78 11.14 -24.75
N ASP A 60 -1.61 11.34 -23.45
CA ASP A 60 -2.62 10.96 -22.47
C ASP A 60 -3.87 11.86 -22.53
N ALA A 61 -4.93 11.45 -21.82
CA ALA A 61 -6.21 12.14 -21.81
C ALA A 61 -6.17 13.58 -21.27
N PHE A 62 -5.10 13.96 -20.56
CA PHE A 62 -4.92 15.27 -19.93
C PHE A 62 -3.92 16.15 -20.68
N TRP A 63 -3.34 15.69 -21.80
CA TRP A 63 -2.25 16.38 -22.52
C TRP A 63 -2.52 17.86 -22.85
N ASN A 64 -3.77 18.23 -23.17
CA ASN A 64 -4.17 19.61 -23.52
C ASN A 64 -5.24 20.20 -22.57
N GLY A 65 -5.61 19.50 -21.48
CA GLY A 65 -6.77 19.85 -20.65
C GLY A 65 -6.42 20.08 -19.18
N PRO A 66 -7.31 20.72 -18.40
CA PRO A 66 -7.16 20.74 -16.95
C PRO A 66 -7.27 19.31 -16.40
N ILE A 67 -6.48 19.01 -15.36
CA ILE A 67 -6.57 17.73 -14.65
C ILE A 67 -7.82 17.78 -13.77
N GLU A 68 -8.88 17.08 -14.19
CA GLU A 68 -10.08 16.90 -13.37
C GLU A 68 -9.95 15.62 -12.55
N PRO A 69 -10.36 15.63 -11.26
CA PRO A 69 -10.30 14.44 -10.43
C PRO A 69 -11.23 13.34 -10.96
N LEU A 70 -10.66 12.19 -11.32
CA LEU A 70 -11.41 11.02 -11.79
C LEU A 70 -11.99 10.24 -10.61
N TYR A 71 -13.02 10.79 -9.96
CA TYR A 71 -13.73 10.11 -8.88
C TYR A 71 -15.00 9.42 -9.37
N THR A 72 -15.20 8.19 -8.89
CA THR A 72 -16.53 7.57 -8.89
C THR A 72 -17.48 8.36 -7.98
N GLN A 73 -18.80 8.23 -8.19
CA GLN A 73 -19.80 8.93 -7.38
C GLN A 73 -19.65 8.62 -5.88
N GLN A 74 -19.29 7.38 -5.53
CA GLN A 74 -19.08 6.94 -4.16
C GLN A 74 -17.84 7.60 -3.54
N SER A 75 -16.70 7.64 -4.25
CA SER A 75 -15.46 8.24 -3.74
C SER A 75 -15.53 9.76 -3.64
N MET A 76 -16.31 10.42 -4.50
CA MET A 76 -16.45 11.89 -4.52
C MET A 76 -17.07 12.47 -3.23
N VAL A 77 -17.89 11.69 -2.52
CA VAL A 77 -18.53 12.14 -1.26
C VAL A 77 -17.50 12.37 -0.14
N LEU A 78 -16.41 11.58 -0.14
CA LEU A 78 -15.32 11.70 0.85
C LEU A 78 -14.39 12.88 0.56
N GLU A 79 -14.22 13.22 -0.72
CA GLU A 79 -13.27 14.21 -1.21
C GLU A 79 -13.73 15.66 -1.02
N ARG A 80 -15.05 15.92 -1.00
CA ARG A 80 -15.64 17.27 -0.87
C ARG A 80 -15.16 18.09 0.34
N ARG A 81 -14.46 17.50 1.30
CA ARG A 81 -13.99 18.16 2.53
C ARG A 81 -12.49 18.46 2.59
N MET A 82 -11.68 17.99 1.64
CA MET A 82 -10.27 18.35 1.60
C MET A 82 -10.06 19.47 0.58
N SER A 83 -10.15 20.73 1.03
CA SER A 83 -9.32 21.75 0.40
C SER A 83 -7.88 21.25 0.48
N SER A 84 -7.10 21.39 -0.59
CA SER A 84 -5.66 21.10 -0.57
C SER A 84 -5.06 21.60 0.75
N ILE A 85 -4.24 20.77 1.41
CA ILE A 85 -3.72 21.07 2.75
C ILE A 85 -2.89 22.35 2.66
N THR A 86 -3.47 23.47 3.05
CA THR A 86 -2.77 24.74 3.24
C THR A 86 -2.24 24.79 4.67
N GLY A 87 -1.01 25.26 4.86
CA GLY A 87 -0.40 25.37 6.19
C GLY A 87 -1.26 26.19 7.16
N SER A 88 -1.09 25.95 8.46
CA SER A 88 -1.90 26.59 9.52
C SER A 88 -1.89 28.12 9.51
N LEU A 89 -0.86 28.72 8.90
CA LEU A 89 -0.69 30.18 8.78
C LEU A 89 -1.14 30.74 7.41
N ALA A 90 -1.64 29.92 6.49
CA ALA A 90 -1.86 30.31 5.09
C ALA A 90 -2.88 31.46 4.90
N HIS A 91 -3.69 31.76 5.91
CA HIS A 91 -4.70 32.83 5.86
C HIS A 91 -4.42 34.01 6.80
N ILE A 92 -3.25 34.07 7.46
CA ILE A 92 -2.91 35.24 8.28
C ILE A 92 -2.68 36.46 7.38
N ARG A 93 -3.40 37.55 7.64
CA ARG A 93 -3.16 38.88 7.05
C ARG A 93 -2.64 39.81 8.14
N LEU A 94 -1.42 40.31 7.96
CA LEU A 94 -0.87 41.36 8.81
C LEU A 94 -1.35 42.71 8.27
N TYR A 95 -2.09 43.46 9.09
CA TYR A 95 -2.43 44.85 8.79
C TYR A 95 -1.35 45.74 9.43
N TYR A 96 -0.71 46.58 8.62
CA TYR A 96 0.19 47.65 9.06
C TYR A 96 -0.56 48.97 9.11
#